data_AF-D1NZH6-F1
#
_entry.id   AF-D1NZH6-F1
#
_cell.length_a   1.000
_cell.length_b   1.000
_cell.length_c   1.000
_cell.angle_alpha   90.00
_cell.angle_beta   90.00
_cell.angle_gamma   90.00
#
_symmetry.space_group_name_H-M   'P 1'
#
loop_
_entity.id
_entity.type
_entity.pdbx_description
1 polymer ?
#
loop_
_entity_poly.entity_id
_entity_poly.type
_entity_poly.pdbx_seq_one_letter_code
_entity_poly.pdbx_strand_id
1 'polypeptide(L)'
;MKVKLILLICMFSSDFSMANEIKINKAFKDNCTAYLNMEKRIATITLGNQDVDNKRAFFTITLRNDQGITDEISILESVGNDYGKSMFQLMNTAYLSNSNIKITRCELNKVAGASISYK
;
A
#
# COMPACT_ATOMS: atom_id res chain seq x y z
N MET A 1 18.36 -33.74 60.13
CA MET A 1 19.03 -32.43 59.96
C MET A 1 19.30 -32.21 58.48
N LYS A 2 18.94 -31.03 57.96
CA LYS A 2 19.19 -30.48 56.60
C LYS A 2 18.34 -31.01 55.43
N VAL A 3 17.23 -30.29 55.25
CA VAL A 3 16.53 -30.00 54.00
C VAL A 3 17.51 -29.55 52.91
N LYS A 4 17.34 -30.05 51.68
CA LYS A 4 17.55 -29.27 50.45
C LYS A 4 16.56 -29.71 49.37
N LEU A 5 15.47 -28.96 49.34
CA LEU A 5 14.53 -28.84 48.24
C LEU A 5 15.22 -28.05 47.12
N ILE A 6 15.31 -28.57 45.91
CA ILE A 6 15.58 -27.78 44.71
C ILE A 6 14.55 -28.17 43.65
N LEU A 7 13.50 -27.34 43.57
CA LEU A 7 12.63 -27.23 42.41
C LEU A 7 13.49 -26.91 41.18
N LEU A 8 13.38 -27.71 40.12
CA LEU A 8 13.84 -27.30 38.79
C LEU A 8 12.63 -26.70 38.06
N ILE A 9 12.61 -25.37 38.03
CA ILE A 9 11.58 -24.54 37.41
C ILE A 9 11.69 -24.61 35.89
N CYS A 10 10.53 -24.65 35.26
CA CYS A 10 10.29 -24.61 33.82
C CYS A 10 11.17 -23.60 33.07
N MET A 11 11.82 -24.05 32.01
CA MET A 11 12.10 -23.19 30.85
C MET A 11 11.64 -23.92 29.60
N PHE A 12 10.33 -23.86 29.37
CA PHE A 12 9.78 -23.90 28.02
C PHE A 12 10.32 -22.65 27.30
N SER A 13 11.48 -22.76 26.65
CA SER A 13 11.85 -21.81 25.61
C SER A 13 10.91 -22.10 24.44
N SER A 14 9.73 -21.49 24.50
CA SER A 14 8.92 -21.28 23.32
C SER A 14 9.75 -20.37 22.43
N ASP A 15 10.37 -20.97 21.40
CA ASP A 15 10.90 -20.25 20.26
C ASP A 15 9.70 -19.62 19.54
N PHE A 16 9.16 -18.55 20.11
CA PHE A 16 8.42 -17.57 19.36
C PHE A 16 9.42 -16.94 18.42
N SER A 17 9.59 -17.57 17.26
CA SER A 17 10.06 -16.89 16.07
C SER A 17 9.11 -15.72 15.87
N MET A 18 9.56 -14.54 16.28
CA MET A 18 9.02 -13.30 15.74
C MET A 18 9.34 -13.35 14.26
N ALA A 19 8.39 -13.89 13.48
CA ALA A 19 8.29 -13.54 12.08
C ALA A 19 8.34 -12.01 12.08
N ASN A 20 9.47 -11.47 11.65
CA ASN A 20 9.63 -10.06 11.41
C ASN A 20 8.58 -9.77 10.33
N GLU A 21 7.39 -9.33 10.76
CA GLU A 21 6.38 -8.82 9.86
C GLU A 21 7.07 -7.70 9.13
N ILE A 22 7.53 -8.00 7.92
CA ILE A 22 7.81 -6.99 6.93
C ILE A 22 6.51 -6.20 6.92
N LYS A 23 6.57 -4.95 7.41
CA LYS A 23 5.49 -3.98 7.23
C LYS A 23 5.46 -3.66 5.74
N ILE A 24 4.99 -4.62 4.96
CA ILE A 24 4.76 -4.55 3.54
C ILE A 24 3.73 -3.44 3.41
N ASN A 25 4.16 -2.31 2.87
CA ASN A 25 3.32 -1.34 2.16
C ASN A 25 1.89 -1.30 2.71
N LYS A 26 1.67 -0.52 3.77
CA LYS A 26 0.40 -0.30 4.45
C LYS A 26 -0.74 -0.38 3.41
N ALA A 27 -1.35 -1.56 3.30
CA ALA A 27 -2.43 -1.83 2.38
C ALA A 27 -3.62 -1.24 3.09
N PHE A 28 -3.89 0.04 2.84
CA PHE A 28 -5.02 0.73 3.42
C PHE A 28 -6.27 0.20 2.72
N LYS A 29 -6.68 -1.02 3.09
CA LYS A 29 -7.83 -1.78 2.61
C LYS A 29 -7.66 -2.46 1.24
N ASP A 30 -8.16 -3.70 1.17
CA ASP A 30 -8.00 -4.55 0.00
C ASP A 30 -8.97 -4.24 -1.16
N ASN A 31 -8.78 -3.13 -1.88
CA ASN A 31 -9.81 -2.63 -2.80
C ASN A 31 -9.39 -2.31 -4.24
N CYS A 32 -8.13 -2.50 -4.67
CA CYS A 32 -7.73 -2.16 -6.05
C CYS A 32 -8.60 -2.91 -7.08
N THR A 33 -8.79 -4.21 -6.85
CA THR A 33 -9.56 -5.09 -7.75
C THR A 33 -11.02 -4.64 -7.91
N ALA A 34 -11.60 -3.98 -6.90
CA ALA A 34 -12.97 -3.47 -6.97
C ALA A 34 -13.14 -2.34 -8.00
N TYR A 35 -12.05 -1.71 -8.43
CA TYR A 35 -12.03 -0.61 -9.39
C TYR A 35 -11.33 -0.96 -10.70
N LEU A 36 -10.99 -2.24 -10.89
CA LEU A 36 -10.32 -2.72 -12.09
C LEU A 36 -11.20 -2.49 -13.34
N ASN A 37 -10.60 -1.94 -14.38
CA ASN A 37 -11.21 -1.58 -15.66
C ASN A 37 -12.37 -0.57 -15.58
N MET A 38 -12.57 0.07 -14.43
CA MET A 38 -13.54 1.15 -14.26
C MET A 38 -12.89 2.50 -14.52
N GLU A 39 -13.64 3.40 -15.16
CA GLU A 39 -13.21 4.79 -15.29
C GLU A 39 -13.65 5.60 -14.08
N LYS A 40 -12.68 6.16 -13.37
CA LYS A 40 -12.91 6.98 -12.18
C LYS A 40 -11.98 8.19 -12.17
N ARG A 41 -12.39 9.26 -11.49
CA ARG A 41 -11.53 10.44 -11.29
C ARG A 41 -10.76 10.29 -9.99
N ILE A 42 -9.52 10.76 -9.98
CA ILE A 42 -8.73 10.85 -8.75
C ILE A 42 -9.30 12.01 -7.91
N ALA A 43 -9.59 11.74 -6.65
CA ALA A 43 -10.01 12.74 -5.66
C ALA A 43 -8.80 13.35 -4.95
N THR A 44 -7.87 12.51 -4.50
CA THR A 44 -6.66 12.91 -3.78
C THR A 44 -5.49 12.02 -4.18
N ILE A 45 -4.28 12.59 -4.20
CA ILE A 45 -3.02 11.85 -4.25
C ILE A 45 -2.27 12.15 -2.95
N THR A 46 -1.90 11.12 -2.19
CA THR A 46 -1.16 11.28 -0.94
C THR A 46 0.26 10.75 -1.13
N LEU A 47 1.26 11.57 -0.81
CA LEU A 47 2.67 11.15 -0.74
C LEU A 47 3.04 10.81 0.70
N GLY A 48 3.68 9.67 0.90
CA GLY A 48 4.17 9.23 2.21
C GLY A 48 5.64 8.84 2.18
N ASN A 49 6.32 8.99 3.31
CA ASN A 49 7.68 8.49 3.51
C ASN A 49 7.61 7.10 4.12
N GLN A 50 8.31 6.12 3.53
CA GLN A 50 8.51 4.80 4.13
C GLN A 50 9.86 4.80 4.89
N ASP A 51 9.76 4.47 6.19
CA ASP A 51 10.77 4.11 7.19
C ASP A 51 12.18 4.77 7.19
N VAL A 52 12.78 4.87 8.37
CA VAL A 52 13.97 5.68 8.68
C VAL A 52 15.23 5.20 7.92
N ASP A 53 15.28 3.92 7.54
CA ASP A 53 16.47 3.27 6.95
C ASP A 53 16.44 3.17 5.42
N ASN A 54 15.26 3.26 4.79
CA ASN A 54 15.09 2.97 3.37
C ASN A 54 14.11 3.99 2.77
N LYS A 55 14.60 5.20 2.52
CA LYS A 55 13.90 6.40 2.01
C LYS A 55 13.14 6.18 0.69
N ARG A 56 12.15 5.31 0.67
CA ARG A 56 11.30 5.03 -0.49
C ARG A 56 10.02 5.81 -0.29
N ALA A 57 9.80 6.84 -1.11
CA ALA A 57 8.54 7.56 -1.13
C ALA A 57 7.47 6.64 -1.74
N PHE A 58 6.42 6.35 -1.00
CA PHE A 58 5.23 5.67 -1.54
C PHE A 58 4.15 6.70 -1.80
N PHE A 59 3.17 6.33 -2.62
CA PHE A 59 1.99 7.17 -2.80
C PHE A 59 0.73 6.34 -2.91
N THR A 60 -0.37 6.95 -2.51
CA THR A 60 -1.72 6.39 -2.57
C THR A 60 -2.61 7.36 -3.35
N ILE A 61 -3.75 6.85 -3.82
CA ILE A 61 -4.80 7.65 -4.44
C ILE A 61 -6.14 7.36 -3.78
N THR A 62 -7.05 8.31 -3.83
CA THR A 62 -8.48 8.05 -3.63
C THR A 62 -9.23 8.36 -4.92
N LEU A 63 -10.35 7.67 -5.16
CA LEU A 63 -11.18 7.86 -6.34
C LEU A 63 -12.51 8.53 -5.97
N ARG A 64 -13.09 9.28 -6.89
CA ARG A 64 -14.49 9.74 -6.79
C ARG A 64 -15.42 8.64 -7.32
N ASN A 65 -16.40 8.26 -6.53
CA ASN A 65 -17.51 7.38 -6.91
C ASN A 65 -18.86 8.12 -6.76
N ASP A 66 -19.95 7.45 -7.12
CA ASP A 66 -21.29 8.06 -7.08
C ASP A 66 -21.77 8.28 -5.62
N GLN A 67 -21.12 7.60 -4.66
CA GLN A 67 -21.40 7.64 -3.24
C GLN A 67 -20.43 8.54 -2.43
N GLY A 68 -19.49 9.24 -3.08
CA GLY A 68 -18.44 10.05 -2.44
C GLY A 68 -17.01 9.71 -2.87
N ILE A 69 -16.10 9.60 -1.90
CA ILE A 69 -14.67 9.33 -2.10
C ILE A 69 -14.37 7.93 -1.58
N THR A 70 -13.57 7.16 -2.32
CA THR A 70 -13.14 5.82 -1.88
C THR A 70 -12.16 5.90 -0.72
N ASP A 71 -11.97 4.77 -0.05
CA ASP A 71 -10.77 4.57 0.77
C ASP A 71 -9.50 4.73 -0.09
N GLU A 72 -8.35 4.93 0.57
CA GLU A 72 -7.05 5.03 -0.09
C GLU A 72 -6.71 3.73 -0.83
N ILE A 73 -6.07 3.85 -2.00
CA ILE A 73 -5.61 2.75 -2.83
C ILE A 73 -4.11 2.91 -3.01
N SER A 74 -3.35 1.91 -2.58
CA SER A 74 -1.89 1.93 -2.70
C SER A 74 -1.43 1.64 -4.13
N ILE A 75 -0.33 2.27 -4.51
CA ILE A 75 0.37 1.99 -5.77
C ILE A 75 1.47 0.96 -5.50
N LEU A 76 1.70 0.05 -6.44
CA LEU A 76 2.61 -1.09 -6.24
C LEU A 76 4.03 -0.63 -5.93
N GLU A 77 4.51 0.33 -6.73
CA GLU A 77 5.90 0.77 -6.74
C GLU A 77 6.09 2.13 -6.08
N SER A 78 7.28 2.32 -5.51
CA SER A 78 7.71 3.57 -4.90
C SER A 78 8.13 4.59 -5.97
N VAL A 79 7.90 5.88 -5.72
CA VAL A 79 8.40 7.01 -6.52
C VAL A 79 9.95 7.07 -6.56
N GLY A 80 10.64 6.23 -5.78
CA GLY A 80 12.09 6.08 -5.84
C GLY A 80 12.60 5.41 -7.12
N ASN A 81 11.77 4.62 -7.82
CA ASN A 81 12.15 3.93 -9.06
C ASN A 81 11.39 4.50 -10.28
N ASP A 82 11.91 4.25 -11.49
CA ASP A 82 11.39 4.87 -12.72
C ASP A 82 9.95 4.47 -13.03
N TYR A 83 9.57 3.25 -12.69
CA TYR A 83 8.20 2.79 -12.84
C TYR A 83 7.25 3.58 -11.92
N GLY A 84 7.58 3.71 -10.63
CA GLY A 84 6.78 4.45 -9.67
C GLY A 84 6.73 5.95 -9.97
N LYS A 85 7.83 6.54 -10.48
CA LYS A 85 7.83 7.93 -11.00
C LYS A 85 6.88 8.09 -12.17
N SER A 86 6.92 7.17 -13.12
CA SER A 86 6.05 7.20 -14.31
C SER A 86 4.58 7.04 -13.93
N MET A 87 4.29 6.13 -13.00
CA MET A 87 2.93 5.96 -12.46
C MET A 87 2.47 7.21 -11.73
N PHE A 88 3.33 7.83 -10.91
CA PHE A 88 3.01 9.08 -10.23
C PHE A 88 2.74 10.20 -11.23
N GLN A 89 3.57 10.36 -12.26
CA GLN A 89 3.37 11.34 -13.32
C GLN A 89 2.04 11.12 -14.06
N LEU A 90 1.69 9.87 -14.37
CA LEU A 90 0.41 9.53 -14.99
C LEU A 90 -0.77 9.95 -14.12
N MET A 91 -0.75 9.58 -12.83
CA MET A 91 -1.82 9.91 -11.88
C MET A 91 -1.92 11.42 -11.64
N ASN A 92 -0.78 12.09 -11.48
CA ASN A 92 -0.72 13.53 -11.29
C ASN A 92 -1.21 14.29 -12.53
N THR A 93 -0.85 13.81 -13.73
CA THR A 93 -1.36 14.37 -14.99
C THR A 93 -2.87 14.26 -15.05
N ALA A 94 -3.43 13.07 -14.81
CA ALA A 94 -4.88 12.86 -14.81
C ALA A 94 -5.60 13.71 -13.75
N TYR A 95 -5.00 13.89 -12.58
CA TYR A 95 -5.54 14.72 -11.51
C TYR A 95 -5.58 16.20 -11.92
N LEU A 96 -4.47 16.74 -12.42
CA LEU A 96 -4.36 18.15 -12.84
C LEU A 96 -5.22 18.46 -14.08
N SER A 97 -5.30 17.52 -15.03
CA SER A 97 -6.16 17.65 -16.21
C SER A 97 -7.63 17.33 -15.93
N ASN A 98 -7.97 16.94 -14.69
CA ASN A 98 -9.30 16.53 -14.30
C ASN A 98 -9.85 15.38 -15.16
N SER A 99 -8.97 14.53 -15.70
CA SER A 99 -9.31 13.39 -16.56
C SER A 99 -9.71 12.17 -15.73
N ASN A 100 -10.38 11.22 -16.37
CA ASN A 100 -10.60 9.90 -15.77
C ASN A 100 -9.28 9.10 -15.85
N ILE A 101 -9.08 8.22 -14.88
CA ILE A 101 -8.15 7.10 -14.99
C ILE A 101 -8.93 5.81 -15.13
N LYS A 102 -8.33 4.83 -15.79
CA LYS A 102 -8.76 3.43 -15.76
C LYS A 102 -7.64 2.61 -15.15
N ILE A 103 -7.90 1.96 -14.03
CA ILE A 103 -6.98 0.99 -13.46
C ILE A 103 -7.02 -0.24 -14.36
N THR A 104 -5.90 -0.59 -14.99
CA THR A 104 -5.82 -1.71 -15.96
C THR A 104 -5.20 -2.96 -15.36
N ARG A 105 -4.48 -2.83 -14.24
CA ARG A 105 -3.84 -3.96 -13.57
C ARG A 105 -3.70 -3.71 -12.07
N CYS A 106 -4.05 -4.72 -11.27
CA CYS A 106 -3.79 -4.76 -9.84
C CYS A 106 -2.85 -5.93 -9.53
N GLU A 107 -1.85 -5.71 -8.67
CA GLU A 107 -0.96 -6.77 -8.15
C GLU A 107 -0.76 -6.58 -6.66
N LEU A 108 -0.82 -7.69 -5.89
CA LEU A 108 -0.79 -7.63 -4.42
C LEU A 108 -1.79 -6.60 -3.87
N ASN A 109 -2.94 -6.51 -4.56
CA ASN A 109 -4.01 -5.55 -4.32
C ASN A 109 -3.60 -4.04 -4.39
N LYS A 110 -2.52 -3.74 -5.12
CA LYS A 110 -2.10 -2.37 -5.42
C LYS A 110 -2.23 -2.08 -6.90
N VAL A 111 -2.35 -0.80 -7.24
CA VAL A 111 -2.35 -0.40 -8.65
C VAL A 111 -0.98 -0.67 -9.24
N ALA A 112 -0.96 -1.57 -10.22
CA ALA A 112 0.22 -2.00 -10.97
C ALA A 112 0.11 -1.67 -12.46
N GLY A 113 -0.87 -0.84 -12.83
CA GLY A 113 -1.15 -0.44 -14.19
C GLY A 113 -2.38 0.44 -14.25
N ALA A 114 -2.26 1.58 -14.93
CA ALA A 114 -3.36 2.49 -15.19
C ALA A 114 -3.15 3.23 -16.50
N SER A 115 -4.23 3.74 -17.07
CA SER A 115 -4.22 4.63 -18.24
C SER A 115 -5.10 5.84 -17.98
N ILE A 116 -4.74 6.98 -18.58
CA ILE A 116 -5.64 8.13 -18.63
C ILE A 116 -6.71 7.85 -19.68
N SER A 117 -7.98 7.94 -19.28
CA SER A 117 -9.10 7.95 -20.23
C SER A 117 -9.46 9.41 -20.49
N TYR A 118 -9.02 9.89 -21.65
CA TYR A 118 -9.39 11.21 -22.14
C TYR A 118 -10.83 11.17 -22.64
N LYS A 119 -11.66 12.08 -22.14
CA LYS A 119 -12.98 12.35 -22.74
C LYS A 119 -12.81 13.08 -24.06
#